data_AF-A0A7K3X3N7-F1
#
_entry.id   AF-A0A7K3X3N7-F1
#
_cell.length_a   1.000
_cell.length_b   1.000
_cell.length_c   1.000
_cell.angle_alpha   90.00
_cell.angle_beta   90.00
_cell.angle_gamma   90.00
#
_symmetry.space_group_name_H-M   'P 1'
#
loop_
_entity.id
_entity.type
_entity.pdbx_description
1 polymer ?
#
loop_
_entity_poly.entity_id
_entity_poly.type
_entity_poly.pdbx_seq_one_letter_code
_entity_poly.pdbx_strand_id
1 'polypeptide(L)'
;MTDPLADEARRLRVEEKLSVRDIRARLGIGRDRVYALLHGVPPPDWTRRPRARDDLRAEAVRLRAHGRSVNQIAEQLGVAKSTAYQWVRHLPLDPDEAAAERRRAHSKVMTDARWGAYRELRDAAQAAEHERAAEVVGEVDERVLLMLGAAIYWCEGAKSKPWRRSEKVQFINSDPGLLAIFLRFLESCGVDRSAPTYRVSIHESADADAAVRWWVQRLRLPAERFGRTTLKRHNPTTVRRNTGDDYHGCLVITVPRSRALYWRIEGMIAELFRIADDKRA
;
A
#
# COMPACT_ATOMS: atom_id res chain seq x y z
N MET A 1 -42.03 44.38 -9.87
CA MET A 1 -41.49 45.72 -10.19
C MET A 1 -40.03 45.53 -10.55
N THR A 2 -39.71 45.69 -11.83
CA THR A 2 -38.33 45.60 -12.34
C THR A 2 -37.51 46.72 -11.73
N ASP A 3 -36.35 46.39 -11.15
CA ASP A 3 -35.42 47.38 -10.60
C ASP A 3 -34.87 48.21 -11.77
N PRO A 4 -35.18 49.51 -11.89
CA PRO A 4 -34.74 50.33 -13.02
C PRO A 4 -33.21 50.36 -13.17
N LEU A 5 -32.47 50.16 -12.07
CA LEU A 5 -31.01 50.05 -12.10
C LEU A 5 -30.54 48.71 -12.67
N ALA A 6 -31.34 47.65 -12.54
CA ALA A 6 -31.03 46.34 -13.13
C ALA A 6 -31.18 46.39 -14.65
N ASP A 7 -32.25 46.98 -15.15
CA ASP A 7 -32.51 47.11 -16.59
C ASP A 7 -31.44 47.98 -17.25
N GLU A 8 -31.08 49.10 -16.64
CA GLU A 8 -30.03 49.99 -17.14
C GLU A 8 -28.64 49.33 -17.10
N ALA A 9 -28.29 48.63 -16.02
CA ALA A 9 -27.02 47.90 -15.95
C ALA A 9 -26.92 46.83 -17.05
N ARG A 10 -28.02 46.13 -17.33
CA ARG A 10 -28.09 45.12 -18.40
C ARG A 10 -27.99 45.75 -19.78
N ARG A 11 -28.66 46.88 -20.02
CA ARG A 11 -28.55 47.67 -21.26
C ARG A 11 -27.11 48.08 -21.54
N LEU A 12 -26.44 48.70 -20.55
CA LEU A 12 -25.03 49.09 -20.64
C LEU A 12 -24.10 47.89 -20.91
N ARG A 13 -24.44 46.70 -20.40
CA ARG A 13 -23.66 45.48 -20.59
C ARG A 13 -23.85 44.85 -21.97
N VAL A 14 -25.07 44.83 -22.48
CA VAL A 14 -25.45 44.12 -23.72
C VAL A 14 -25.28 45.01 -24.94
N GLU A 15 -25.77 46.25 -24.88
CA GLU A 15 -25.80 47.18 -26.01
C GLU A 15 -24.48 47.94 -26.12
N GLU A 16 -24.05 48.57 -25.00
CA GLU A 16 -22.83 49.40 -24.97
C GLU A 16 -21.56 48.57 -24.70
N LYS A 17 -21.69 47.27 -24.48
CA LYS A 17 -20.59 46.30 -24.25
C LYS A 17 -19.58 46.75 -23.19
N LEU A 18 -20.03 47.47 -22.17
CA LEU A 18 -19.17 48.04 -21.12
C LEU A 18 -18.68 46.97 -20.14
N SER A 19 -17.50 47.21 -19.57
CA SER A 19 -16.95 46.36 -18.50
C SER A 19 -17.64 46.64 -17.16
N VAL A 20 -17.53 45.73 -16.18
CA VAL A 20 -18.04 45.95 -14.82
C VAL A 20 -17.44 47.23 -14.19
N ARG A 21 -16.19 47.56 -14.55
CA ARG A 21 -15.52 48.78 -14.09
C ARG A 21 -16.20 50.04 -14.66
N ASP A 22 -16.55 50.01 -15.93
CA ASP A 22 -17.13 51.18 -16.60
C ASP A 22 -18.60 51.36 -16.22
N ILE A 23 -19.35 50.26 -16.06
CA ILE A 23 -20.73 50.28 -15.53
C ILE A 23 -20.75 50.82 -14.09
N ARG A 24 -19.79 50.42 -13.25
CA ARG A 24 -19.61 50.97 -11.89
C ARG A 24 -19.39 52.48 -11.93
N ALA A 25 -18.52 52.96 -12.82
CA ALA A 25 -18.23 54.39 -12.96
C ALA A 25 -19.45 55.17 -13.48
N ARG A 26 -20.21 54.58 -14.41
CA ARG A 26 -21.40 55.18 -15.04
C ARG A 26 -22.58 55.30 -14.10
N LEU A 27 -22.84 54.26 -13.31
CA LEU A 27 -24.02 54.14 -12.44
C LEU A 27 -23.75 54.58 -10.99
N GLY A 28 -22.50 54.82 -10.61
CA GLY A 28 -22.13 55.27 -9.26
C GLY A 28 -22.37 54.24 -8.16
N ILE A 29 -22.62 52.97 -8.50
CA ILE A 29 -22.94 51.90 -7.54
C ILE A 29 -21.73 51.04 -7.20
N GLY A 30 -21.78 50.34 -6.05
CA GLY A 30 -20.72 49.44 -5.62
C GLY A 30 -20.53 48.24 -6.56
N ARG A 31 -19.29 47.72 -6.65
CA ARG A 31 -18.92 46.59 -7.51
C ARG A 31 -19.82 45.37 -7.30
N ASP A 32 -20.10 45.04 -6.05
CA ASP A 32 -20.86 43.83 -5.72
C ASP A 32 -22.35 43.99 -6.09
N ARG A 33 -22.86 45.24 -6.05
CA ARG A 33 -24.20 45.56 -6.57
C ARG A 33 -24.25 45.42 -8.10
N VAL A 34 -23.22 45.86 -8.83
CA VAL A 34 -23.14 45.64 -10.29
C VAL A 34 -23.18 44.15 -10.63
N TYR A 35 -22.43 43.31 -9.90
CA TYR A 35 -22.46 41.85 -10.11
C TYR A 35 -23.85 41.24 -9.82
N ALA A 36 -24.53 41.70 -8.77
CA ALA A 36 -25.89 41.26 -8.48
C ALA A 36 -26.88 41.63 -9.60
N LEU A 37 -26.79 42.86 -10.13
CA LEU A 37 -27.66 43.34 -11.21
C LEU A 37 -27.39 42.64 -12.55
N LEU A 38 -26.12 42.31 -12.83
CA LEU A 38 -25.67 41.61 -14.03
C LEU A 38 -25.73 40.08 -13.91
N HIS A 39 -26.35 39.54 -12.86
CA HIS A 39 -26.44 38.09 -12.68
C HIS A 39 -27.13 37.44 -13.89
N GLY A 40 -26.43 36.49 -14.52
CA GLY A 40 -26.89 35.80 -15.74
C GLY A 40 -26.61 36.53 -17.05
N VAL A 41 -25.96 37.71 -17.05
CA VAL A 41 -25.54 38.41 -18.27
C VAL A 41 -24.06 38.16 -18.55
N PRO A 42 -23.70 37.57 -19.72
CA PRO A 42 -22.32 37.22 -20.02
C PRO A 42 -21.44 38.47 -20.20
N PRO A 43 -20.11 38.34 -19.99
CA PRO A 43 -19.17 39.41 -20.30
C PRO A 43 -19.00 39.62 -21.82
N PRO A 44 -18.82 40.88 -22.28
CA PRO A 44 -18.45 41.21 -23.64
C PRO A 44 -17.19 40.46 -24.07
N ASP A 45 -17.18 39.99 -25.31
CA ASP A 45 -16.13 39.11 -25.80
C ASP A 45 -14.73 39.75 -25.76
N TRP A 46 -14.62 41.07 -25.96
CA TRP A 46 -13.35 41.80 -25.88
C TRP A 46 -12.73 41.82 -24.47
N THR A 47 -13.54 41.58 -23.42
CA THR A 47 -13.04 41.48 -22.03
C THR A 47 -12.53 40.07 -21.69
N ARG A 48 -12.79 39.08 -22.54
CA ARG A 48 -12.20 37.74 -22.40
C ARG A 48 -10.75 37.82 -22.83
N ARG A 49 -9.81 37.63 -21.91
CA ARG A 49 -8.40 37.48 -22.26
C ARG A 49 -8.17 36.06 -22.78
N PRO A 50 -7.74 35.85 -24.04
CA PRO A 50 -7.22 34.55 -24.46
C PRO A 50 -6.07 34.19 -23.54
N ARG A 51 -6.02 32.97 -22.99
CA ARG A 51 -4.78 32.55 -22.33
C ARG A 51 -3.76 32.37 -23.45
N ALA A 52 -2.54 32.85 -23.25
CA ALA A 52 -1.46 32.85 -24.26
C ALA A 52 -1.06 31.47 -24.83
N ARG A 53 -1.79 30.39 -24.48
CA ARG A 53 -1.53 29.01 -24.90
C ARG A 53 -2.81 28.27 -25.32
N ASP A 54 -3.94 28.95 -25.53
CA ASP A 54 -5.20 28.28 -25.88
C ASP A 54 -5.11 27.56 -27.24
N ASP A 55 -4.39 28.13 -28.21
CA ASP A 55 -4.15 27.50 -29.52
C ASP A 55 -3.28 26.24 -29.41
N LEU A 56 -2.19 26.33 -28.62
CA LEU A 56 -1.32 25.17 -28.35
C LEU A 56 -2.07 24.07 -27.59
N ARG A 57 -3.00 24.43 -26.72
CA ARG A 57 -3.85 23.47 -26.00
C ARG A 57 -4.82 22.78 -26.94
N ALA A 58 -5.46 23.53 -27.84
CA ALA A 58 -6.35 22.97 -28.85
C ALA A 58 -5.60 21.98 -29.77
N GLU A 59 -4.39 22.35 -30.18
CA GLU A 59 -3.53 21.48 -30.97
C GLU A 59 -3.06 20.24 -30.20
N ALA A 60 -2.72 20.37 -28.92
CA ALA A 60 -2.38 19.22 -28.08
C ALA A 60 -3.52 18.19 -27.98
N VAL A 61 -4.77 18.67 -27.87
CA VAL A 61 -5.97 17.82 -27.87
C VAL A 61 -6.12 17.11 -29.21
N ARG A 62 -5.93 17.81 -30.33
CA ARG A 62 -5.96 17.22 -31.67
C ARG A 62 -4.90 16.13 -31.83
N LEU A 63 -3.66 16.40 -31.45
CA LEU A 63 -2.57 15.43 -31.52
C LEU A 63 -2.86 14.19 -30.65
N ARG A 64 -3.44 14.39 -29.46
CA ARG A 64 -3.85 13.28 -28.59
C ARG A 64 -4.92 12.40 -29.22
N ALA A 65 -5.92 12.99 -29.86
CA ALA A 65 -6.97 12.25 -30.57
C ALA A 65 -6.42 11.39 -31.73
N HIS A 66 -5.29 11.79 -32.32
CA HIS A 66 -4.56 11.01 -33.34
C HIS A 66 -3.57 9.98 -32.73
N GLY A 67 -3.66 9.68 -31.43
CA GLY A 67 -2.85 8.65 -30.79
C GLY A 67 -1.44 9.08 -30.39
N ARG A 68 -1.14 10.38 -30.31
CA ARG A 68 0.18 10.87 -29.88
C ARG A 68 0.33 10.81 -28.35
N SER A 69 1.48 10.33 -27.90
CA SER A 69 1.86 10.31 -26.47
C SER A 69 2.14 11.71 -25.94
N VAL A 70 2.07 11.87 -24.61
CA VAL A 70 2.40 13.15 -23.94
C VAL A 70 3.81 13.62 -24.30
N ASN A 71 4.76 12.69 -24.43
CA ASN A 71 6.14 13.03 -24.82
C ASN A 71 6.20 13.57 -26.26
N GLN A 72 5.53 12.91 -27.21
CA GLN A 72 5.47 13.37 -28.61
C GLN A 72 4.77 14.72 -28.74
N ILE A 73 3.69 14.94 -27.98
CA ILE A 73 2.98 16.23 -27.95
C ILE A 73 3.87 17.33 -27.38
N ALA A 74 4.58 17.05 -26.28
CA ALA A 74 5.50 18.01 -25.66
C ALA A 74 6.64 18.41 -26.61
N GLU A 75 7.22 17.43 -27.29
CA GLU A 75 8.28 17.63 -28.29
C GLU A 75 7.76 18.42 -29.50
N GLN A 76 6.63 18.00 -30.08
CA GLN A 76 6.07 18.63 -31.27
C GLN A 76 5.59 20.06 -31.05
N LEU A 77 5.10 20.39 -29.85
CA LEU A 77 4.61 21.73 -29.51
C LEU A 77 5.65 22.59 -28.79
N GLY A 78 6.84 22.07 -28.52
CA GLY A 78 7.90 22.78 -27.79
C GLY A 78 7.49 23.17 -26.35
N VAL A 79 6.61 22.41 -25.70
CA VAL A 79 6.13 22.69 -24.34
C VAL A 79 6.70 21.69 -23.34
N ALA A 80 6.75 22.09 -22.05
CA ALA A 80 7.13 21.16 -20.99
C ALA A 80 6.17 19.96 -20.94
N LYS A 81 6.69 18.76 -20.65
CA LYS A 81 5.90 17.52 -20.52
C LYS A 81 4.74 17.66 -19.52
N SER A 82 4.98 18.36 -18.42
CA SER A 82 3.95 18.66 -17.41
C SER A 82 2.81 19.51 -17.97
N THR A 83 3.11 20.45 -18.88
CA THR A 83 2.12 21.30 -19.56
C THR A 83 1.29 20.48 -20.54
N ALA A 84 1.94 19.69 -21.41
CA ALA A 84 1.25 18.79 -22.33
C ALA A 84 0.35 17.79 -21.57
N TYR A 85 0.86 17.20 -20.49
CA TYR A 85 0.10 16.29 -19.63
C TYR A 85 -1.15 16.96 -19.04
N GLN A 86 -1.02 18.15 -18.46
CA GLN A 86 -2.17 18.87 -17.89
C GLN A 86 -3.26 19.12 -18.94
N TRP A 87 -2.88 19.39 -20.18
CA TRP A 87 -3.84 19.61 -21.26
C TRP A 87 -4.56 18.34 -21.71
N VAL A 88 -3.88 17.18 -21.74
CA VAL A 88 -4.43 15.96 -22.36
C VAL A 88 -4.69 14.80 -21.41
N ARG A 89 -4.40 14.91 -20.11
CA ARG A 89 -4.56 13.83 -19.11
C ARG A 89 -5.95 13.20 -19.03
N HIS A 90 -6.98 13.93 -19.44
CA HIS A 90 -8.37 13.49 -19.43
C HIS A 90 -8.76 12.71 -20.70
N LEU A 91 -7.85 12.64 -21.68
CA LEU A 91 -8.06 11.95 -22.94
C LEU A 91 -7.21 10.67 -22.97
N PRO A 92 -7.80 9.51 -23.33
CA PRO A 92 -7.03 8.29 -23.50
C PRO A 92 -5.96 8.48 -24.58
N LEU A 93 -4.84 7.78 -24.46
CA LEU A 93 -3.85 7.72 -25.55
C LEU A 93 -4.46 7.05 -26.77
N ASP A 94 -5.30 6.05 -26.52
CA ASP A 94 -5.84 5.18 -27.55
C ASP A 94 -7.33 4.98 -27.29
N PRO A 95 -8.19 5.42 -28.22
CA PRO A 95 -9.63 5.23 -28.08
C PRO A 95 -10.06 3.78 -28.32
N ASP A 96 -9.24 2.98 -29.02
CA ASP A 96 -9.44 1.54 -29.23
C ASP A 96 -8.69 0.72 -28.17
N GLU A 97 -9.42 -0.07 -27.39
CA GLU A 97 -8.87 -0.97 -26.37
C GLU A 97 -7.88 -1.98 -26.93
N ALA A 98 -8.13 -2.52 -28.14
CA ALA A 98 -7.27 -3.49 -28.78
C ALA A 98 -5.93 -2.86 -29.19
N ALA A 99 -5.96 -1.62 -29.67
CA ALA A 99 -4.73 -0.88 -29.95
C ALA A 99 -3.95 -0.57 -28.67
N ALA A 100 -4.65 -0.14 -27.61
CA ALA A 100 -4.03 0.12 -26.29
C ALA A 100 -3.34 -1.12 -25.75
N GLU A 101 -3.96 -2.29 -25.90
CA GLU A 101 -3.40 -3.57 -25.49
C GLU A 101 -2.16 -3.97 -26.30
N ARG A 102 -2.19 -3.83 -27.63
CA ARG A 102 -1.01 -4.06 -28.48
C ARG A 102 0.18 -3.20 -28.07
N ARG A 103 -0.04 -1.92 -27.76
CA ARG A 103 1.03 -1.03 -27.25
C ARG A 103 1.53 -1.46 -25.88
N ARG A 104 0.65 -1.81 -24.94
CA ARG A 104 1.04 -2.33 -23.62
C ARG A 104 1.88 -3.60 -23.76
N ALA A 105 1.45 -4.54 -24.61
CA ALA A 105 2.17 -5.77 -24.89
C ALA A 105 3.56 -5.48 -25.49
N HIS A 106 3.64 -4.60 -26.49
CA HIS A 106 4.91 -4.19 -27.09
C HIS A 106 5.84 -3.50 -26.07
N SER A 107 5.32 -2.58 -25.24
CA SER A 107 6.09 -1.95 -24.17
C SER A 107 6.58 -2.95 -23.12
N LYS A 108 5.76 -3.96 -22.79
CA LYS A 108 6.16 -5.05 -21.88
C LYS A 108 7.30 -5.86 -22.50
N VAL A 109 7.17 -6.28 -23.76
CA VAL A 109 8.23 -7.02 -24.49
C VAL A 109 9.52 -6.20 -24.53
N MET A 110 9.46 -4.91 -24.84
CA MET A 110 10.64 -4.04 -24.86
C MET A 110 11.26 -3.86 -23.46
N THR A 111 10.44 -3.80 -22.41
CA THR A 111 10.90 -3.72 -21.02
C THR A 111 11.55 -5.04 -20.61
N ASP A 112 10.93 -6.16 -20.94
CA ASP A 112 11.45 -7.49 -20.63
C ASP A 112 12.71 -7.81 -21.43
N ALA A 113 12.82 -7.39 -22.69
CA ALA A 113 14.05 -7.51 -23.48
C ALA A 113 15.17 -6.62 -22.91
N ARG A 114 14.84 -5.41 -22.43
CA ARG A 114 15.82 -4.47 -21.86
C ARG A 114 16.31 -4.90 -20.48
N TRP A 115 15.45 -5.49 -19.66
CA TRP A 115 15.74 -5.85 -18.28
C TRP A 115 15.89 -7.36 -18.05
N GLY A 116 15.70 -8.20 -19.06
CA GLY A 116 15.76 -9.66 -18.96
C GLY A 116 17.13 -10.12 -18.47
N ALA A 117 18.19 -9.75 -19.19
CA ALA A 117 19.56 -10.04 -18.78
C ALA A 117 19.90 -9.48 -17.38
N TYR A 118 19.39 -8.30 -17.02
CA TYR A 118 19.59 -7.74 -15.68
C TYR A 118 18.86 -8.56 -14.59
N ARG A 119 17.63 -9.01 -14.85
CA ARG A 119 16.88 -9.86 -13.93
C ARG A 119 17.54 -11.22 -13.76
N GLU A 120 17.98 -11.84 -14.86
CA GLU A 120 18.71 -13.10 -14.85
C GLU A 120 20.01 -12.98 -14.04
N LEU A 121 20.82 -11.94 -14.27
CA LEU A 121 22.03 -11.69 -13.48
C LEU A 121 21.71 -11.46 -12.00
N ARG A 122 20.63 -10.72 -11.69
CA ARG A 122 20.18 -10.46 -10.31
C ARG A 122 19.70 -11.75 -9.62
N ASP A 123 18.93 -12.57 -10.33
CA ASP A 123 18.38 -13.82 -9.82
C ASP A 123 19.50 -14.85 -9.61
N ALA A 124 20.48 -14.91 -10.52
CA ALA A 124 21.69 -15.73 -10.36
C ALA A 124 22.55 -15.26 -9.17
N ALA A 125 22.75 -13.96 -9.02
CA ALA A 125 23.48 -13.40 -7.87
C ALA A 125 22.75 -13.69 -6.54
N GLN A 126 21.41 -13.61 -6.53
CA GLN A 126 20.61 -13.96 -5.37
C GLN A 126 20.72 -15.45 -5.03
N ALA A 127 20.64 -16.33 -6.03
CA ALA A 127 20.78 -17.78 -5.83
C ALA A 127 22.16 -18.12 -5.25
N ALA A 128 23.23 -17.53 -5.80
CA ALA A 128 24.58 -17.73 -5.29
C ALA A 128 24.76 -17.22 -3.84
N GLU A 129 24.13 -16.10 -3.46
CA GLU A 129 24.13 -15.65 -2.05
C GLU A 129 23.36 -16.63 -1.16
N HIS A 130 22.19 -17.12 -1.60
CA HIS A 130 21.42 -18.09 -0.82
C HIS A 130 22.21 -19.39 -0.58
N GLU A 131 22.92 -19.89 -1.59
CA GLU A 131 23.77 -21.08 -1.47
C GLU A 131 24.89 -20.86 -0.46
N ARG A 132 25.64 -19.74 -0.57
CA ARG A 132 26.68 -19.41 0.41
C ARG A 132 26.14 -19.23 1.82
N ALA A 133 24.99 -18.59 1.99
CA ALA A 133 24.37 -18.41 3.29
C ALA A 133 23.86 -19.73 3.89
N ALA A 134 23.43 -20.68 3.05
CA ALA A 134 22.99 -22.00 3.50
C ALA A 134 24.15 -22.79 4.14
N GLU A 135 25.38 -22.65 3.61
CA GLU A 135 26.57 -23.29 4.18
C GLU A 135 26.88 -22.83 5.62
N VAL A 136 26.59 -21.57 5.95
CA VAL A 136 26.78 -21.01 7.31
C VAL A 136 25.91 -21.70 8.34
N VAL A 137 24.73 -22.19 7.95
CA VAL A 137 23.77 -22.81 8.89
C VAL A 137 24.31 -24.15 9.41
N GLY A 138 24.94 -24.95 8.55
CA GLY A 138 25.49 -26.26 8.91
C GLY A 138 24.49 -27.17 9.63
N GLU A 139 25.01 -28.02 10.53
CA GLU A 139 24.17 -28.81 11.43
C GLU A 139 23.68 -27.94 12.61
N VAL A 140 22.37 -27.97 12.84
CA VAL A 140 21.75 -27.24 13.96
C VAL A 140 21.71 -28.14 15.19
N ASP A 141 22.62 -27.90 16.13
CA ASP A 141 22.60 -28.56 17.43
C ASP A 141 21.52 -27.99 18.36
N GLU A 142 21.35 -28.64 19.52
CA GLU A 142 20.35 -28.23 20.51
C GLU A 142 20.63 -26.83 21.06
N ARG A 143 21.89 -26.44 21.25
CA ARG A 143 22.27 -25.13 21.79
C ARG A 143 21.86 -24.02 20.83
N VAL A 144 22.14 -24.16 19.54
CA VAL A 144 21.73 -23.21 18.50
C VAL A 144 20.21 -23.10 18.47
N LEU A 145 19.49 -24.23 18.51
CA LEU A 145 18.03 -24.23 18.51
C LEU A 145 17.44 -23.52 19.74
N LEU A 146 18.01 -23.72 20.93
CA LEU A 146 17.60 -23.05 22.16
C LEU A 146 17.78 -21.53 22.08
N MET A 147 18.95 -21.07 21.62
CA MET A 147 19.23 -19.63 21.47
C MET A 147 18.35 -18.99 20.39
N LEU A 148 18.19 -19.66 19.24
CA LEU A 148 17.36 -19.18 18.13
C LEU A 148 15.89 -19.09 18.54
N GLY A 149 15.36 -20.13 19.19
CA GLY A 149 13.97 -20.13 19.65
C GLY A 149 13.70 -19.08 20.73
N ALA A 150 14.65 -18.87 21.66
CA ALA A 150 14.57 -17.79 22.63
C ALA A 150 14.53 -16.41 21.96
N ALA A 151 15.42 -16.16 20.99
CA ALA A 151 15.49 -14.91 20.23
C ALA A 151 14.20 -14.65 19.44
N ILE A 152 13.71 -15.66 18.71
CA ILE A 152 12.44 -15.59 17.96
C ILE A 152 11.28 -15.26 18.91
N TYR A 153 11.20 -15.93 20.07
CA TYR A 153 10.19 -15.63 21.07
C TYR A 153 10.32 -14.19 21.59
N TRP A 154 11.53 -13.69 21.78
CA TRP A 154 11.72 -12.31 22.23
C TRP A 154 11.28 -11.27 21.20
N CYS A 155 11.32 -11.60 19.91
CA CYS A 155 10.86 -10.73 18.84
C CYS A 155 9.33 -10.76 18.68
N GLU A 156 8.74 -11.96 18.61
CA GLU A 156 7.35 -12.17 18.16
C GLU A 156 6.42 -12.70 19.27
N GLY A 157 6.98 -13.12 20.41
CA GLY A 157 6.26 -13.70 21.54
C GLY A 157 5.62 -12.64 22.46
N ALA A 158 4.60 -13.08 23.19
CA ALA A 158 3.98 -12.27 24.22
C ALA A 158 4.95 -12.01 25.38
N LYS A 159 5.07 -10.74 25.78
CA LYS A 159 5.92 -10.33 26.92
C LYS A 159 5.08 -10.05 28.15
N SER A 160 5.55 -10.56 29.28
CA SER A 160 5.04 -10.16 30.60
C SER A 160 5.36 -8.68 30.83
N LYS A 161 4.40 -7.93 31.34
CA LYS A 161 4.56 -6.49 31.64
C LYS A 161 4.39 -6.27 33.14
N PRO A 162 5.10 -5.34 33.79
CA PRO A 162 4.95 -5.09 35.23
C PRO A 162 3.50 -4.85 35.66
N TRP A 163 2.73 -4.14 34.84
CA TRP A 163 1.29 -3.86 35.06
C TRP A 163 0.34 -4.95 34.56
N ARG A 164 0.86 -5.99 33.90
CA ARG A 164 0.09 -7.14 33.40
C ARG A 164 0.99 -8.36 33.35
N ARG A 165 1.28 -8.90 34.53
CA ARG A 165 2.13 -10.09 34.66
C ARG A 165 1.42 -11.27 34.00
N SER A 166 2.03 -11.77 32.92
CA SER A 166 1.57 -12.95 32.22
C SER A 166 2.79 -13.72 31.78
N GLU A 167 3.23 -14.64 32.65
CA GLU A 167 4.39 -15.50 32.44
C GLU A 167 3.97 -16.74 31.65
N LYS A 168 3.27 -16.50 30.55
CA LYS A 168 2.72 -17.53 29.67
C LYS A 168 3.35 -17.40 28.29
N VAL A 169 3.88 -18.50 27.79
CA VAL A 169 4.45 -18.59 26.45
C VAL A 169 3.29 -18.59 25.46
N GLN A 170 3.14 -17.45 24.79
CA GLN A 170 2.23 -17.28 23.67
C GLN A 170 3.00 -16.70 22.50
N PHE A 171 2.86 -17.34 21.35
CA PHE A 171 3.57 -16.98 20.12
C PHE A 171 2.58 -16.89 18.98
N ILE A 172 2.67 -15.84 18.16
CA ILE A 172 1.78 -15.63 17.02
C ILE A 172 2.60 -15.27 15.79
N ASN A 173 2.38 -15.97 14.68
CA ASN A 173 2.99 -15.61 13.40
C ASN A 173 2.16 -16.15 12.23
N SER A 174 2.39 -15.64 11.02
CA SER A 174 1.80 -16.16 9.77
C SER A 174 2.77 -17.00 8.94
N ASP A 175 4.07 -16.98 9.24
CA ASP A 175 5.08 -17.73 8.51
C ASP A 175 5.17 -19.18 9.03
N PRO A 176 4.89 -20.20 8.19
CA PRO A 176 4.93 -21.59 8.60
C PRO A 176 6.35 -22.09 8.91
N GLY A 177 7.39 -21.53 8.28
CA GLY A 177 8.79 -21.89 8.56
C GLY A 177 9.20 -21.44 9.95
N LEU A 178 8.89 -20.19 10.32
CA LEU A 178 9.19 -19.64 11.63
C LEU A 178 8.45 -20.39 12.75
N LEU A 179 7.17 -20.70 12.52
CA LEU A 179 6.37 -21.50 13.46
C LEU A 179 6.93 -22.92 13.61
N ALA A 180 7.42 -23.55 12.53
CA ALA A 180 8.05 -24.86 12.61
C ALA A 180 9.34 -24.85 13.45
N ILE A 181 10.18 -23.82 13.31
CA ILE A 181 11.38 -23.63 14.15
C ILE A 181 10.97 -23.45 15.62
N PHE A 182 9.96 -22.62 15.89
CA PHE A 182 9.48 -22.40 17.25
C PHE A 182 8.90 -23.68 17.88
N LEU A 183 8.18 -24.50 17.13
CA LEU A 183 7.71 -25.81 17.60
C LEU A 183 8.86 -26.76 17.94
N ARG A 184 9.92 -26.82 17.11
CA ARG A 184 11.13 -27.61 17.42
C ARG A 184 11.83 -27.10 18.68
N PHE A 185 11.88 -25.79 18.89
CA PHE A 185 12.38 -25.20 20.13
C PHE A 185 11.56 -25.61 21.36
N LEU A 186 10.22 -25.67 21.23
CA LEU A 186 9.36 -26.17 22.31
C LEU A 186 9.67 -27.65 22.62
N GLU A 187 9.83 -28.47 21.58
CA GLU A 187 10.21 -29.89 21.73
C GLU A 187 11.54 -30.06 22.45
N SER A 188 12.58 -29.29 22.09
CA SER A 188 13.87 -29.33 22.80
C SER A 188 13.78 -28.82 24.24
N CYS A 189 12.78 -28.00 24.55
CA CYS A 189 12.45 -27.60 25.91
C CYS A 189 11.60 -28.64 26.68
N GLY A 190 11.29 -29.79 26.09
CA GLY A 190 10.47 -30.84 26.68
C GLY A 190 8.96 -30.62 26.55
N VAL A 191 8.51 -29.77 25.61
CA VAL A 191 7.10 -29.48 25.35
C VAL A 191 6.67 -30.15 24.05
N ASP A 192 5.94 -31.26 24.17
CA ASP A 192 5.36 -31.98 23.03
C ASP A 192 4.25 -31.17 22.32
N ARG A 193 4.05 -31.38 21.02
CA ARG A 193 3.04 -30.67 20.21
C ARG A 193 1.60 -30.88 20.68
N SER A 194 1.30 -31.92 21.45
CA SER A 194 -0.01 -32.14 22.07
C SER A 194 -0.26 -31.24 23.29
N ALA A 195 0.80 -30.71 23.92
CA ALA A 195 0.68 -29.91 25.12
C ALA A 195 0.11 -28.49 24.86
N PRO A 196 0.57 -27.72 23.84
CA PRO A 196 0.00 -26.42 23.53
C PRO A 196 -1.48 -26.48 23.12
N THR A 197 -2.11 -25.32 23.14
CA THR A 197 -3.35 -25.07 22.40
C THR A 197 -3.05 -24.15 21.22
N TYR A 198 -3.80 -24.38 20.15
CA TYR A 198 -3.64 -23.66 18.89
C TYR A 198 -4.88 -22.83 18.60
N ARG A 199 -4.72 -21.71 17.92
CA ARG A 199 -5.84 -20.89 17.46
C ARG A 199 -5.44 -20.16 16.19
N VAL A 200 -6.31 -20.19 15.18
CA VAL A 200 -6.14 -19.35 14.00
C VAL A 200 -6.70 -17.96 14.30
N SER A 201 -5.95 -16.92 13.94
CA SER A 201 -6.45 -15.56 13.87
C SER A 201 -6.47 -15.12 12.41
N ILE A 202 -7.66 -14.96 11.84
CA ILE A 202 -7.86 -14.72 10.41
C ILE A 202 -8.92 -13.64 10.21
N HIS A 203 -8.97 -13.08 9.01
CA HIS A 203 -9.96 -12.09 8.64
C HIS A 203 -11.33 -12.76 8.43
N GLU A 204 -12.43 -12.08 8.79
CA GLU A 204 -13.79 -12.64 8.68
C GLU A 204 -14.22 -12.97 7.25
N SER A 205 -13.54 -12.40 6.26
CA SER A 205 -13.80 -12.63 4.83
C SER A 205 -13.13 -13.90 4.28
N ALA A 206 -12.34 -14.62 5.09
CA ALA A 206 -11.61 -15.81 4.67
C ALA A 206 -12.19 -17.08 5.29
N ASP A 207 -11.95 -18.23 4.66
CA ASP A 207 -12.39 -19.53 5.16
C ASP A 207 -11.56 -19.97 6.37
N ALA A 208 -12.15 -19.80 7.56
CA ALA A 208 -11.54 -20.16 8.83
C ALA A 208 -11.26 -21.67 8.96
N ASP A 209 -12.15 -22.52 8.45
CA ASP A 209 -12.03 -23.96 8.60
C ASP A 209 -10.97 -24.53 7.65
N ALA A 210 -10.90 -23.99 6.42
CA ALA A 210 -9.81 -24.29 5.49
C ALA A 210 -8.45 -23.88 6.07
N ALA A 211 -8.35 -22.71 6.69
CA ALA A 211 -7.13 -22.26 7.33
C ALA A 211 -6.70 -23.20 8.48
N VAL A 212 -7.63 -23.63 9.34
CA VAL A 212 -7.33 -24.60 10.40
C VAL A 212 -6.80 -25.92 9.83
N ARG A 213 -7.48 -26.49 8.82
CA ARG A 213 -7.03 -27.73 8.15
C ARG A 213 -5.64 -27.57 7.55
N TRP A 214 -5.37 -26.43 6.93
CA TRP A 214 -4.07 -26.14 6.35
C TRP A 214 -2.97 -26.11 7.41
N TRP A 215 -3.18 -25.42 8.54
CA TRP A 215 -2.20 -25.39 9.64
C TRP A 215 -1.96 -26.77 10.27
N VAL A 216 -3.02 -27.54 10.48
CA VAL A 216 -2.95 -28.93 10.96
C VAL A 216 -2.05 -29.77 10.07
N GLN A 217 -2.26 -29.71 8.75
CA GLN A 217 -1.47 -30.47 7.78
C GLN A 217 -0.04 -29.94 7.67
N ARG A 218 0.13 -28.63 7.52
CA ARG A 218 1.41 -27.97 7.25
C ARG A 218 2.42 -28.13 8.40
N LEU A 219 1.93 -28.11 9.63
CA LEU A 219 2.75 -28.19 10.85
C LEU A 219 2.55 -29.50 11.63
N ARG A 220 1.76 -30.45 11.11
CA ARG A 220 1.47 -31.74 11.74
C ARG A 220 0.99 -31.57 13.18
N LEU A 221 -0.01 -30.72 13.37
CA LEU A 221 -0.55 -30.37 14.68
C LEU A 221 -1.82 -31.16 15.00
N PRO A 222 -2.05 -31.55 16.26
CA PRO A 222 -3.28 -32.23 16.67
C PRO A 222 -4.50 -31.31 16.50
N ALA A 223 -5.44 -31.70 15.66
CA ALA A 223 -6.61 -30.89 15.30
C ALA A 223 -7.52 -30.60 16.52
N GLU A 224 -7.62 -31.55 17.45
CA GLU A 224 -8.38 -31.46 18.70
C GLU A 224 -7.84 -30.40 19.67
N ARG A 225 -6.60 -29.92 19.44
CA ARG A 225 -5.98 -28.85 20.23
C ARG A 225 -6.26 -27.45 19.67
N PHE A 226 -6.95 -27.34 18.54
CA PHE A 226 -7.38 -26.05 17.99
C PHE A 226 -8.64 -25.54 18.73
N GLY A 227 -8.53 -24.35 19.31
CA GLY A 227 -9.67 -23.61 19.84
C GLY A 227 -10.38 -22.79 18.77
N ARG A 228 -11.49 -22.15 19.16
CA ARG A 228 -12.28 -21.27 18.29
C ARG A 228 -11.42 -20.20 17.62
N THR A 229 -11.47 -20.14 16.30
CA THR A 229 -10.80 -19.13 15.47
C THR A 229 -11.18 -17.70 15.89
N THR A 230 -10.19 -16.81 15.94
CA THR A 230 -10.40 -15.37 16.17
C THR A 230 -10.57 -14.64 14.85
N LEU A 231 -11.78 -14.17 14.59
CA LEU A 231 -12.11 -13.40 13.40
C LEU A 231 -11.81 -11.91 13.61
N LYS A 232 -10.95 -11.36 12.75
CA LYS A 232 -10.66 -9.91 12.67
C LYS A 232 -11.64 -9.27 11.69
N ARG A 233 -12.31 -8.20 12.15
CA ARG A 233 -13.27 -7.42 11.35
C ARG A 233 -12.55 -6.57 10.30
N HIS A 234 -13.25 -6.32 9.19
CA HIS A 234 -12.74 -5.49 8.09
C HIS A 234 -12.44 -4.05 8.53
N ASN A 235 -11.26 -3.55 8.18
CA ASN A 235 -10.97 -2.12 8.13
C ASN A 235 -11.03 -1.65 6.66
N PRO A 236 -12.05 -0.87 6.25
CA PRO A 236 -12.30 -0.52 4.85
C PRO A 236 -11.18 0.24 4.13
N THR A 237 -10.24 0.84 4.87
CA THR A 237 -9.23 1.77 4.33
C THR A 237 -7.92 1.11 3.89
N THR A 238 -7.70 -0.18 4.18
CA THR A 238 -6.45 -0.85 3.78
C THR A 238 -6.64 -1.66 2.50
N VAL A 239 -5.97 -1.26 1.41
CA VAL A 239 -5.83 -2.08 0.20
C VAL A 239 -4.92 -3.26 0.53
N ARG A 240 -5.55 -4.37 0.94
CA ARG A 240 -4.85 -5.59 1.35
C ARG A 240 -4.46 -6.40 0.12
N ARG A 241 -3.18 -6.74 0.00
CA ARG A 241 -2.64 -7.56 -1.12
C ARG A 241 -2.66 -9.07 -0.85
N ASN A 242 -2.82 -9.49 0.42
CA ASN A 242 -2.81 -10.89 0.84
C ASN A 242 -4.23 -11.48 0.92
N THR A 243 -5.03 -11.37 -0.14
CA THR A 243 -6.42 -11.85 -0.18
C THR A 243 -6.61 -13.10 -1.05
N GLY A 244 -5.52 -13.68 -1.57
CA GLY A 244 -5.58 -14.90 -2.39
C GLY A 244 -5.73 -16.18 -1.56
N ASP A 245 -5.83 -17.30 -2.26
CA ASP A 245 -6.08 -18.65 -1.71
C ASP A 245 -5.01 -19.13 -0.72
N ASP A 246 -3.80 -18.56 -0.79
CA ASP A 246 -2.68 -18.84 0.12
C ASP A 246 -2.78 -18.12 1.47
N TYR A 247 -3.85 -17.36 1.72
CA TYR A 247 -4.03 -16.64 2.98
C TYR A 247 -4.69 -17.52 4.06
N HIS A 248 -3.87 -18.04 4.98
CA HIS A 248 -4.31 -18.90 6.09
C HIS A 248 -4.33 -18.21 7.46
N GLY A 249 -4.23 -16.88 7.50
CA GLY A 249 -4.18 -16.11 8.75
C GLY A 249 -2.88 -16.29 9.54
N CYS A 250 -2.91 -15.94 10.83
CA CYS A 250 -1.82 -16.17 11.76
C CYS A 250 -2.17 -17.33 12.69
N LEU A 251 -1.22 -18.20 12.98
CA LEU A 251 -1.36 -19.22 14.01
C LEU A 251 -0.91 -18.66 15.35
N VAL A 252 -1.73 -18.84 16.37
CA VAL A 252 -1.41 -18.56 17.77
C VAL A 252 -1.12 -19.89 18.46
N ILE A 253 0.09 -20.03 18.99
CA ILE A 253 0.53 -21.14 19.83
C ILE A 253 0.52 -20.66 21.27
N THR A 254 -0.14 -21.41 22.15
CA THR A 254 -0.26 -21.06 23.56
C THR A 254 0.13 -22.25 24.42
N VAL A 255 1.25 -22.15 25.14
CA VAL A 255 1.73 -23.23 26.01
C VAL A 255 1.09 -23.06 27.40
N PRO A 256 0.31 -24.05 27.90
CA PRO A 256 -0.25 -23.98 29.24
C PRO A 256 0.83 -24.19 30.31
N ARG A 257 0.66 -23.58 31.49
CA ARG A 257 1.54 -23.76 32.67
C ARG A 257 3.04 -23.54 32.38
N SER A 258 3.37 -22.63 31.47
CA SER A 258 4.72 -22.48 30.90
C SER A 258 5.61 -21.46 31.62
N ARG A 259 5.36 -21.16 32.90
CA ARG A 259 6.08 -20.09 33.63
C ARG A 259 7.59 -20.34 33.68
N ALA A 260 7.99 -21.57 34.01
CA ALA A 260 9.41 -21.94 34.04
C ALA A 260 10.07 -21.81 32.66
N LEU A 261 9.37 -22.20 31.59
CA LEU A 261 9.86 -22.03 30.22
C LEU A 261 10.01 -20.55 29.86
N TYR A 262 9.02 -19.72 30.23
CA TYR A 262 9.07 -18.28 30.02
C TYR A 262 10.29 -17.65 30.71
N TRP A 263 10.57 -18.00 31.98
CA TRP A 263 11.77 -17.53 32.68
C TRP A 263 13.08 -18.05 32.08
N ARG A 264 13.10 -19.29 31.57
CA ARG A 264 14.26 -19.81 30.83
C ARG A 264 14.56 -18.96 29.59
N ILE A 265 13.52 -18.58 28.84
CA ILE A 265 13.66 -17.69 27.68
C ILE A 265 14.18 -16.33 28.12
N GLU A 266 13.59 -15.71 29.14
CA GLU A 266 14.07 -14.43 29.69
C GLU A 266 15.55 -14.49 30.11
N GLY A 267 15.94 -15.55 30.81
CA GLY A 267 17.33 -15.75 31.24
C GLY A 267 18.30 -15.87 30.07
N MET A 268 17.96 -16.65 29.03
CA MET A 268 18.78 -16.75 27.82
C MET A 268 18.94 -15.40 27.12
N ILE A 269 17.87 -14.62 27.00
CA ILE A 269 17.92 -13.31 26.35
C ILE A 269 18.73 -12.30 27.17
N ALA A 270 18.55 -12.29 28.48
CA ALA A 270 19.31 -11.41 29.36
C ALA A 270 20.82 -11.64 29.22
N GLU A 271 21.24 -12.91 29.12
CA GLU A 271 22.65 -13.25 28.90
C GLU A 271 23.15 -12.84 27.51
N LEU A 272 22.34 -13.03 26.45
CA LEU A 272 22.69 -12.56 25.11
C LEU A 272 22.85 -11.03 25.04
N PHE A 273 22.02 -10.28 25.77
CA PHE A 273 22.17 -8.82 25.88
C PHE A 273 23.44 -8.44 26.62
N ARG A 274 23.74 -9.09 27.74
CA ARG A 274 24.98 -8.88 28.50
C ARG A 274 26.22 -9.10 27.61
N ILE A 275 26.26 -10.20 26.85
CA ILE A 275 27.36 -10.50 25.92
C ILE A 275 27.46 -9.43 24.80
N ALA A 276 26.33 -8.93 24.30
CA ALA A 276 26.33 -7.91 23.26
C ALA A 276 26.83 -6.55 23.78
N ASP A 277 26.54 -6.21 25.03
CA ASP A 277 26.99 -4.99 25.68
C ASP A 277 28.48 -5.06 26.07
N ASP A 278 28.96 -6.20 26.59
CA ASP A 278 30.37 -6.42 26.93
C ASP A 278 31.29 -6.29 25.71
N LYS A 279 30.82 -6.67 24.52
CA LYS A 279 31.58 -6.53 23.25
C LYS A 279 31.66 -5.09 22.74
N ARG A 280 30.94 -4.15 23.35
CA ARG A 280 30.98 -2.72 23.03
C ARG A 280 31.90 -1.93 23.96
N ALA A 281 32.33 -2.52 25.08
CA ALA A 281 33.31 -1.98 26.01
C ALA A 281 34.74 -2.35 25.59
#